data_AF-A0A5J4RGB4-F1
#
_entry.id   AF-A0A5J4RGB4-F1
#
_cell.length_a   1.000
_cell.length_b   1.000
_cell.length_c   1.000
_cell.angle_alpha   90.00
_cell.angle_beta   90.00
_cell.angle_gamma   90.00
#
_symmetry.space_group_name_H-M   'P 1'
#
loop_
_entity.id
_entity.type
_entity.pdbx_description
1 polymer ?
#
loop_
_entity_poly.entity_id
_entity_poly.type
_entity_poly.pdbx_seq_one_letter_code
_entity_poly.pdbx_strand_id
1 'polypeptide(L)'
;YLPDPNKDIYDYKKILGFGIENEGYELTSLGPKCYSMIVNKWNSERQQYEFKPKITSKGISKSQQISHSDYVNVINKDIVKKGVNGTLKVYDNVMSSIQVEKYALTGFNNKSIVLRNQCCCPYIKGLIAKDYIIKDQ
;
A
#
# COMPACT_ATOMS: atom_id res chain seq x y z
N TYR A 1 16.36 16.80 8.30
CA TYR A 1 17.22 15.98 9.18
C TYR A 1 17.47 14.65 8.51
N LEU A 2 18.66 14.48 7.91
CA LEU A 2 19.14 13.19 7.45
C LEU A 2 20.09 12.62 8.52
N PRO A 3 20.20 11.29 8.70
CA PRO A 3 21.13 10.73 9.66
C PRO A 3 22.58 11.08 9.26
N ASP A 4 23.33 11.63 10.22
CA ASP A 4 24.76 11.91 10.07
C ASP A 4 25.53 10.59 9.81
N PRO A 5 26.36 10.52 8.74
CA PRO A 5 27.13 9.32 8.42
C PRO A 5 28.14 8.91 9.51
N ASN A 6 28.49 9.80 10.45
CA ASN A 6 29.43 9.52 11.55
C ASN A 6 28.75 8.98 12.82
N LYS A 7 27.49 8.54 12.74
CA LYS A 7 26.72 8.04 13.89
C LYS A 7 27.18 6.67 14.39
N ASP A 8 27.22 6.52 15.71
CA ASP A 8 27.52 5.25 16.39
C ASP A 8 26.25 4.41 16.58
N ILE A 9 26.39 3.11 16.89
CA ILE A 9 25.29 2.16 17.14
C ILE A 9 24.28 2.65 18.19
N TYR A 10 24.71 3.49 19.15
CA TYR A 10 23.85 4.08 20.16
C TYR A 10 22.90 5.14 19.58
N ASP A 11 23.28 5.84 18.51
CA ASP A 11 22.44 6.83 17.84
C ASP A 11 21.25 6.21 17.11
N TYR A 12 21.42 4.98 16.60
CA TYR A 12 20.35 4.23 15.92
C TYR A 12 19.26 3.74 16.88
N LYS A 13 19.58 3.61 18.17
CA LYS A 13 18.66 3.10 19.21
C LYS A 13 18.14 4.19 20.15
N LYS A 14 18.41 5.46 19.87
CA LYS A 14 17.87 6.58 20.65
C LYS A 14 16.33 6.57 20.59
N ILE A 15 15.71 6.77 21.74
CA ILE A 15 14.26 7.00 21.83
C ILE A 15 13.94 8.26 21.01
N LEU A 16 12.96 8.16 20.11
CA LEU A 16 12.61 9.20 19.12
C LEU A 16 13.74 9.53 18.12
N GLY A 17 14.79 8.69 18.06
CA GLY A 17 15.83 8.79 17.05
C GLY A 17 15.34 8.33 15.68
N PHE A 18 15.93 8.89 14.63
CA PHE A 18 15.69 8.46 13.25
C PHE A 18 16.72 7.39 12.88
N GLY A 19 16.30 6.12 12.87
CA GLY A 19 17.10 4.97 12.46
C GLY A 19 16.73 4.50 11.06
N ILE A 20 17.73 4.08 10.28
CA ILE A 20 17.49 3.47 8.97
C ILE A 20 16.99 2.04 9.21
N GLU A 21 15.71 1.78 8.87
CA GLU A 21 15.15 0.44 9.05
C GLU A 21 15.47 -0.49 7.87
N ASN A 22 15.45 0.04 6.64
CA ASN A 22 15.69 -0.71 5.41
C ASN A 22 16.20 0.24 4.34
N GLU A 23 17.16 -0.23 3.55
CA GLU A 23 17.61 0.40 2.32
C GLU A 23 17.18 -0.47 1.14
N GLY A 24 16.75 0.15 0.06
CA GLY A 24 16.27 -0.53 -1.13
C GLY A 24 16.80 0.14 -2.39
N TYR A 25 17.01 -0.67 -3.43
CA TYR A 25 17.49 -0.19 -4.73
C TYR A 25 16.37 0.39 -5.58
N GLU A 26 15.19 -0.21 -5.52
CA GLU A 26 14.01 0.19 -6.32
C GLU A 26 12.77 0.24 -5.44
N LEU A 27 11.97 1.29 -5.59
CA LEU A 27 10.70 1.50 -4.88
C LEU A 27 9.60 1.88 -5.87
N THR A 28 8.54 1.07 -5.91
CA THR A 28 7.30 1.38 -6.64
C THR A 28 6.17 1.61 -5.65
N SER A 29 5.55 2.78 -5.67
CA SER A 29 4.48 3.15 -4.75
C SER A 29 3.21 3.57 -5.50
N LEU A 30 2.08 2.98 -5.11
CA LEU A 30 0.75 3.33 -5.60
C LEU A 30 0.08 4.37 -4.67
N GLY A 31 0.53 4.45 -3.41
CA GLY A 31 -0.02 5.38 -2.43
C GLY A 31 0.40 5.04 -0.99
N PRO A 32 -0.19 5.71 0.01
CA PRO A 32 0.17 5.49 1.42
C PRO A 32 -0.07 4.03 1.85
N LYS A 33 0.97 3.38 2.39
CA LYS A 33 0.95 1.97 2.81
C LYS A 33 0.66 0.96 1.66
N CYS A 34 0.89 1.36 0.41
CA CYS A 34 0.75 0.52 -0.77
C CYS A 34 1.97 0.65 -1.68
N TYR A 35 3.04 -0.10 -1.38
CA TYR A 35 4.31 -0.04 -2.11
C TYR A 35 5.03 -1.39 -2.17
N SER A 36 5.97 -1.51 -3.09
CA SER A 36 6.92 -2.62 -3.19
C SER A 36 8.33 -2.07 -3.31
N MET A 37 9.24 -2.56 -2.47
CA MET A 37 10.64 -2.13 -2.44
C MET A 37 11.57 -3.33 -2.57
N ILE A 38 12.54 -3.29 -3.47
CA ILE A 38 13.57 -4.33 -3.57
C ILE A 38 14.64 -4.02 -2.52
N VAL A 39 14.68 -4.84 -1.47
CA VAL A 39 15.64 -4.68 -0.37
C VAL A 39 16.73 -5.73 -0.46
N ASN A 40 17.95 -5.34 -0.08
CA ASN A 40 19.03 -6.29 0.11
C ASN A 40 18.91 -6.91 1.51
N LYS A 41 18.64 -8.22 1.59
CA LYS A 41 18.42 -8.89 2.87
C LYS A 41 19.36 -10.09 3.01
N TRP A 42 19.95 -10.25 4.18
CA TRP A 42 20.73 -11.44 4.52
C TRP A 42 19.84 -12.70 4.47
N ASN A 43 20.27 -13.70 3.72
CA ASN A 43 19.65 -15.01 3.67
C ASN A 43 20.50 -15.99 4.50
N SER A 44 19.97 -16.41 5.65
CA SER A 44 20.69 -17.31 6.58
C SER A 44 20.97 -18.69 6.00
N GLU A 45 20.14 -19.20 5.10
CA GLU A 45 20.30 -20.54 4.51
C GLU A 45 21.44 -20.56 3.49
N ARG A 46 21.51 -19.52 2.65
CA ARG A 46 22.52 -19.40 1.59
C ARG A 46 23.78 -18.65 2.06
N GLN A 47 23.78 -18.18 3.30
CA GLN A 47 24.83 -17.34 3.91
C GLN A 47 25.29 -16.19 2.99
N GLN A 48 24.33 -15.55 2.30
CA GLN A 48 24.61 -14.45 1.39
C GLN A 48 23.48 -13.43 1.38
N TYR A 49 23.82 -12.22 0.94
CA TYR A 49 22.86 -11.16 0.68
C TYR A 49 22.07 -11.45 -0.60
N GLU A 50 20.75 -11.30 -0.53
CA GLU A 50 19.83 -11.53 -1.63
C GLU A 50 18.82 -10.38 -1.77
N PHE A 51 18.58 -9.97 -3.00
CA PHE A 51 17.53 -9.00 -3.32
C PHE A 51 16.16 -9.65 -3.20
N LYS A 52 15.36 -9.20 -2.23
CA LYS A 52 13.99 -9.66 -2.05
C LYS A 52 13.01 -8.50 -2.04
N PRO A 53 11.83 -8.64 -2.65
CA PRO A 53 10.81 -7.61 -2.61
C PRO A 53 10.17 -7.56 -1.22
N LYS A 54 10.23 -6.40 -0.57
CA LYS A 54 9.42 -6.03 0.59
C LYS A 54 8.14 -5.40 0.09
N ILE A 55 7.05 -6.17 0.14
CA ILE A 55 5.74 -5.76 -0.36
C ILE A 55 4.85 -5.34 0.80
N THR A 56 4.22 -4.17 0.66
CA THR A 56 3.23 -3.65 1.60
C THR A 56 1.99 -3.27 0.81
N SER A 57 0.88 -3.97 1.05
CA SER A 57 -0.40 -3.70 0.40
C SER A 57 -1.49 -3.53 1.47
N LYS A 58 -2.03 -2.32 1.61
CA LYS A 58 -3.06 -2.06 2.63
C LYS A 58 -4.37 -2.73 2.24
N GLY A 59 -4.98 -3.42 3.20
CA GLY A 59 -6.34 -3.94 3.05
C GLY A 59 -6.45 -5.25 2.27
N ILE A 60 -5.35 -5.98 2.14
CA ILE A 60 -5.29 -7.31 1.51
C ILE A 60 -4.61 -8.28 2.47
N SER A 61 -5.05 -9.55 2.47
CA SER A 61 -4.36 -10.62 3.18
C SER A 61 -2.94 -10.85 2.65
N LYS A 62 -1.99 -11.17 3.54
CA LYS A 62 -0.62 -11.56 3.18
C LYS A 62 -0.55 -12.87 2.39
N SER A 63 -1.61 -13.69 2.44
CA SER A 63 -1.70 -14.94 1.68
C SER A 63 -1.87 -14.73 0.17
N GLN A 64 -2.18 -13.51 -0.26
CA GLN A 64 -2.34 -13.19 -1.67
C GLN A 64 -0.99 -13.12 -2.38
N GLN A 65 -0.92 -13.73 -3.56
CA GLN A 65 0.27 -13.74 -4.41
C GLN A 65 0.38 -12.39 -5.14
N ILE A 66 0.95 -11.41 -4.46
CA ILE A 66 1.30 -10.10 -5.01
C ILE A 66 2.82 -10.05 -5.13
N SER A 67 3.29 -9.66 -6.31
CA SER A 67 4.71 -9.53 -6.65
C SER A 67 5.09 -8.08 -6.92
N HIS A 68 6.40 -7.79 -6.97
CA HIS A 68 6.88 -6.46 -7.34
C HIS A 68 6.47 -6.06 -8.77
N SER A 69 6.48 -7.00 -9.71
CA SER A 69 6.07 -6.74 -11.09
C SER A 69 4.59 -6.38 -11.21
N ASP A 70 3.72 -6.86 -10.32
CA ASP A 70 2.32 -6.44 -10.29
C ASP A 70 2.18 -4.92 -10.05
N TYR A 71 2.99 -4.34 -9.14
CA TYR A 71 2.99 -2.89 -8.90
C TYR A 71 3.44 -2.11 -10.13
N VAL A 72 4.50 -2.57 -10.80
CA VAL A 72 5.03 -1.94 -12.02
C VAL A 72 4.01 -2.02 -13.17
N ASN A 73 3.37 -3.18 -13.33
CA ASN A 73 2.36 -3.41 -14.36
C ASN A 73 1.10 -2.56 -14.15
N VAL A 74 0.67 -2.35 -12.90
CA VAL A 74 -0.48 -1.49 -12.58
C VAL A 74 -0.25 -0.06 -13.03
N ILE A 75 0.99 0.45 -12.95
CA ILE A 75 1.34 1.81 -13.42
C ILE A 75 1.49 1.83 -14.94
N ASN A 76 2.29 0.92 -15.50
CA ASN A 76 2.72 0.99 -16.90
C ASN A 76 1.68 0.47 -17.90
N LYS A 77 0.80 -0.44 -17.46
CA LYS A 77 -0.18 -1.11 -18.34
C LYS A 77 -1.63 -0.85 -17.93
N ASP A 78 -1.85 -0.01 -16.91
CA ASP A 78 -3.17 0.28 -16.32
C ASP A 78 -3.97 -0.99 -15.95
N ILE A 79 -3.26 -2.02 -15.48
CA ILE A 79 -3.87 -3.29 -15.08
C ILE A 79 -4.40 -3.18 -13.65
N VAL A 80 -5.56 -3.81 -13.40
CA VAL A 80 -6.08 -4.00 -12.03
C VAL A 80 -5.73 -5.40 -11.56
N LYS A 81 -4.99 -5.49 -10.45
CA LYS A 81 -4.81 -6.76 -9.74
C LYS A 81 -5.97 -6.94 -8.77
N LYS A 82 -6.66 -8.08 -8.82
CA LYS A 82 -7.67 -8.46 -7.84
C LYS A 82 -7.07 -9.38 -6.77
N GLY A 83 -7.68 -9.41 -5.60
CA GLY A 83 -7.34 -10.32 -4.51
C GLY A 83 -8.57 -10.71 -3.69
N VAL A 84 -8.47 -11.78 -2.91
CA VAL A 84 -9.56 -12.27 -2.07
C VAL A 84 -9.26 -11.98 -0.60
N ASN A 85 -10.20 -11.34 0.08
CA ASN A 85 -10.16 -11.22 1.53
C ASN A 85 -11.22 -12.11 2.17
N GLY A 86 -10.77 -13.03 3.03
CA GLY A 86 -11.63 -13.78 3.93
C GLY A 86 -11.81 -13.05 5.25
N THR A 87 -13.01 -13.10 5.82
CA THR A 87 -13.28 -12.75 7.22
C THR A 87 -14.19 -13.79 7.83
N LEU A 88 -14.00 -14.08 9.11
CA LEU A 88 -14.87 -14.97 9.86
C LEU A 88 -15.90 -14.11 10.61
N LYS A 89 -17.19 -14.46 10.48
CA LYS A 89 -18.26 -13.82 11.23
C LYS A 89 -19.07 -14.88 11.96
N VAL A 90 -19.49 -14.57 13.18
CA VAL A 90 -20.40 -15.42 13.93
C VAL A 90 -21.79 -14.78 13.88
N TYR A 91 -22.79 -15.57 13.53
CA TYR A 91 -24.19 -15.19 13.58
C TYR A 91 -24.99 -16.38 14.09
N ASP A 92 -25.84 -16.16 15.10
CA ASP A 92 -26.66 -17.20 15.71
C ASP A 92 -25.86 -18.45 16.14
N ASN A 93 -24.75 -18.23 16.86
CA ASN A 93 -23.78 -19.26 17.27
C ASN A 93 -23.14 -20.08 16.12
N VAL A 94 -23.42 -19.76 14.86
CA VAL A 94 -22.79 -20.37 13.69
C VAL A 94 -21.66 -19.47 13.19
N MET A 95 -20.45 -20.03 13.08
CA MET A 95 -19.32 -19.34 12.46
C MET A 95 -19.34 -19.55 10.94
N SER A 96 -19.35 -18.46 10.20
CA SER A 96 -19.35 -18.44 8.75
C SER A 96 -18.10 -17.71 8.23
N SER A 97 -17.51 -18.25 7.16
CA SER A 97 -16.43 -17.59 6.42
C SER A 97 -17.01 -16.82 5.23
N ILE A 98 -16.71 -15.52 5.17
CA ILE A 98 -17.12 -14.65 4.08
C ILE A 98 -15.90 -14.27 3.28
N GLN A 99 -15.89 -14.63 1.99
CA GLN A 99 -14.86 -14.23 1.05
C GLN A 99 -15.39 -13.12 0.15
N VAL A 100 -14.61 -12.06 0.00
CA VAL A 100 -14.94 -10.92 -0.86
C VAL A 100 -13.78 -10.68 -1.80
N GLU A 101 -14.08 -10.67 -3.11
CA GLU A 101 -13.14 -10.20 -4.13
C GLU A 101 -12.99 -8.68 -4.01
N LYS A 102 -11.75 -8.20 -3.95
CA LYS A 102 -11.42 -6.78 -3.88
C LYS A 102 -10.37 -6.43 -4.91
N TYR A 103 -10.38 -5.18 -5.35
CA TYR A 103 -9.25 -4.62 -6.10
C TYR A 103 -8.07 -4.48 -5.15
N ALA A 104 -7.05 -5.30 -5.41
CA ALA A 104 -5.84 -5.38 -4.63
C ALA A 104 -4.90 -4.21 -4.97
N LEU A 105 -4.56 -4.08 -6.25
CA LEU A 105 -3.71 -3.00 -6.74
C LEU A 105 -4.42 -2.30 -7.90
N THR A 106 -4.48 -0.97 -7.82
CA THR A 106 -5.02 -0.08 -8.83
C THR A 106 -4.09 1.13 -9.00
N GLY A 107 -3.93 1.60 -10.24
CA GLY A 107 -3.15 2.80 -10.53
C GLY A 107 -3.87 4.07 -10.09
N PHE A 108 -5.20 3.98 -10.00
CA PHE A 108 -6.06 5.05 -9.53
C PHE A 108 -6.42 4.86 -8.05
N ASN A 109 -6.06 5.84 -7.21
CA ASN A 109 -6.33 5.82 -5.76
C ASN A 109 -7.18 7.00 -5.28
N ASN A 110 -7.68 7.85 -6.19
CA ASN A 110 -8.52 8.97 -5.79
C ASN A 110 -9.88 8.45 -5.32
N LYS A 111 -10.24 8.82 -4.09
CA LYS A 111 -11.52 8.44 -3.47
C LYS A 111 -12.51 9.59 -3.41
N SER A 112 -12.06 10.81 -3.70
CA SER A 112 -12.87 12.01 -3.62
C SER A 112 -12.49 13.03 -4.70
N ILE A 113 -13.47 13.86 -5.06
CA ILE A 113 -13.33 15.04 -5.89
C ILE A 113 -13.54 16.25 -4.98
N VAL A 114 -12.66 17.24 -5.05
CA VAL A 114 -12.83 18.51 -4.33
C VAL A 114 -13.66 19.45 -5.21
N LEU A 115 -14.76 19.94 -4.66
CA LEU A 115 -15.68 20.86 -5.32
C LEU A 115 -15.24 22.33 -5.14
N ARG A 116 -15.86 23.25 -5.88
CA ARG A 116 -15.52 24.69 -5.85
C ARG A 116 -15.69 25.32 -4.46
N ASN A 117 -16.65 24.84 -3.69
CA ASN A 117 -16.90 25.27 -2.31
C ASN A 117 -15.98 24.56 -1.29
N GLN A 118 -14.90 23.91 -1.73
CA GLN A 118 -13.96 23.12 -0.91
C GLN A 118 -14.58 21.89 -0.24
N CYS A 119 -15.83 21.53 -0.55
CA CYS A 119 -16.39 20.26 -0.10
C CYS A 119 -15.76 19.07 -0.83
N CYS A 120 -15.57 17.97 -0.11
CA CYS A 120 -15.11 16.70 -0.68
C CYS A 120 -16.31 15.80 -0.98
N CYS A 121 -16.50 15.46 -2.25
CA CYS A 121 -17.50 14.48 -2.67
C CYS A 121 -16.84 13.16 -3.05
N PRO A 122 -17.53 12.02 -2.91
CA PRO A 122 -16.98 10.72 -3.29
C PRO A 122 -16.62 10.71 -4.78
N TYR A 123 -15.52 10.05 -5.14
CA TYR A 123 -15.22 9.81 -6.55
C TYR A 123 -16.10 8.66 -7.06
N ILE A 124 -16.81 8.91 -8.16
CA ILE A 124 -17.58 7.89 -8.90
C ILE A 124 -17.07 7.92 -10.34
N LYS A 125 -16.72 6.75 -10.88
CA LYS A 125 -16.18 6.64 -12.24
C LYS A 125 -17.16 7.27 -13.25
N GLY A 126 -16.67 8.23 -14.03
CA GLY A 126 -17.46 8.94 -15.04
C GLY A 126 -18.14 10.22 -14.55
N LEU A 127 -18.21 10.47 -13.24
CA LEU A 127 -18.68 11.74 -12.70
C LEU A 127 -17.51 12.71 -12.52
N ILE A 128 -17.74 13.97 -12.90
CA ILE A 128 -16.83 15.09 -12.70
C ILE A 128 -17.43 16.08 -11.70
N ALA A 129 -16.63 17.05 -11.25
CA ALA A 129 -17.07 18.06 -10.27
C ALA A 129 -18.34 18.84 -10.70
N LYS A 130 -18.61 18.93 -12.01
CA LYS A 130 -19.79 19.62 -12.56
C LYS A 130 -21.09 18.83 -12.37
N ASP A 131 -21.01 17.52 -12.19
CA ASP A 131 -22.18 16.66 -12.01
C ASP A 131 -22.72 16.72 -10.57
N TYR A 132 -21.97 17.34 -9.65
CA TYR A 132 -22.40 17.57 -8.27
C TYR A 132 -23.14 18.89 -8.15
N ILE A 133 -24.36 18.83 -7.60
CA ILE A 133 -25.15 20.03 -7.28
C ILE A 133 -24.67 20.58 -5.94
N ILE A 134 -24.09 21.77 -5.96
CA ILE A 134 -23.75 22.53 -4.76
C ILE A 134 -25.00 23.33 -4.37
N LYS A 135 -25.57 23.02 -3.20
CA LYS A 135 -26.55 23.91 -2.58
C LYS A 135 -25.77 24.89 -1.71
N ASP A 136 -25.69 26.13 -2.16
CA ASP A 136 -25.24 27.21 -1.29
C ASP A 136 -26.27 27.37 -0.17
N GLN A 137 -25.78 27.47 1.07
CA GLN A 137 -26.61 27.68 2.26
C GLN A 137 -27.06 29.15 2.36
#